data_AF-A0A847BHH0-F1
#
_entry.id   AF-A0A847BHH0-F1
#
_cell.length_a   1.000
_cell.length_b   1.000
_cell.length_c   1.000
_cell.angle_alpha   90.00
_cell.angle_beta   90.00
_cell.angle_gamma   90.00
#
_symmetry.space_group_name_H-M   'P 1'
#
loop_
_entity.id
_entity.type
_entity.pdbx_description
1 polymer ?
#
loop_
_entity_poly.entity_id
_entity_poly.type
_entity_poly.pdbx_seq_one_letter_code
_entity_poly.pdbx_strand_id
1 'polypeptide(L)'
;TLKHLGYARGDSRPVIDEAYLEALIEVQATNQGTTYTGTYTSRRTQSYAVRPSRDANRRMLNELIADALDRAFSDPELARLLAR
;
A
#
# COMPACT_ATOMS: atom_id res chain seq x y z
N THR A 1 2.95 51.06 -30.13
CA THR A 1 2.88 49.60 -30.40
C THR A 1 2.24 48.92 -29.20
N LEU A 2 1.05 48.34 -29.37
CA LEU A 2 0.27 47.71 -28.28
C LEU A 2 0.95 46.40 -27.86
N LYS A 3 1.35 46.29 -26.59
CA LYS A 3 1.82 45.04 -25.99
C LYS A 3 0.60 44.17 -25.71
N HIS A 4 0.44 43.10 -26.48
CA HIS A 4 -0.48 42.02 -26.15
C HIS A 4 -0.02 41.38 -24.82
N LEU A 5 -0.74 41.66 -23.74
CA LEU A 5 -0.67 40.83 -22.53
C LEU A 5 -1.50 39.58 -22.82
N GLY A 6 -0.86 38.61 -23.47
CA GLY A 6 -1.39 37.25 -23.51
C GLY A 6 -1.36 36.73 -22.08
N TYR A 7 -2.51 36.78 -21.40
CA TYR A 7 -2.77 35.88 -20.27
C TYR A 7 -2.75 34.46 -20.85
N ALA A 8 -1.56 33.88 -20.95
CA ALA A 8 -1.44 32.44 -20.92
C ALA A 8 -1.95 32.04 -19.54
N ARG A 9 -3.24 31.71 -19.47
CA ARG A 9 -3.75 30.82 -18.44
C ARG A 9 -2.90 29.57 -18.59
N GLY A 10 -1.83 29.49 -17.81
CA GLY A 10 -1.08 28.26 -17.67
C GLY A 10 -2.11 27.26 -17.20
N ASP A 11 -2.49 26.34 -18.09
CA ASP A 11 -3.26 25.16 -17.71
C ASP A 11 -2.51 24.57 -16.53
N SER A 12 -3.06 24.79 -15.34
CA SER A 12 -2.47 24.36 -14.08
C SER A 12 -2.61 22.86 -14.09
N ARG A 13 -1.64 22.18 -14.72
CA ARG A 13 -1.53 20.73 -14.65
C ARG A 13 -1.51 20.42 -13.16
N PRO A 14 -2.44 19.58 -12.65
CA PRO A 14 -2.38 19.17 -11.28
C PRO A 14 -0.99 18.59 -11.05
N VAL A 15 -0.24 19.15 -10.11
CA VAL A 15 1.00 18.52 -9.65
C VAL A 15 0.57 17.16 -9.12
N ILE A 16 1.05 16.10 -9.76
CA ILE A 16 0.78 14.74 -9.33
C ILE A 16 1.75 14.48 -8.18
N ASP A 17 1.21 14.45 -6.97
CA ASP A 17 1.95 14.02 -5.79
C ASP A 17 1.92 12.49 -5.70
N GLU A 18 2.93 11.90 -5.06
CA GLU A 18 3.01 10.45 -4.87
C GLU A 18 3.16 10.09 -3.40
N ALA A 19 2.57 8.97 -3.02
CA ALA A 19 2.77 8.33 -1.73
C ALA A 19 3.21 6.89 -1.93
N TYR A 20 4.29 6.51 -1.28
CA TYR A 20 4.75 5.13 -1.18
C TYR A 20 4.30 4.55 0.15
N LEU A 21 3.58 3.43 0.11
CA LEU A 21 3.09 2.71 1.27
C LEU A 21 3.67 1.30 1.27
N GLU A 22 4.14 0.87 2.43
CA GLU A 22 4.65 -0.49 2.66
C GLU A 22 4.00 -1.05 3.93
N ALA A 23 3.43 -2.25 3.83
CA ALA A 23 2.99 -3.05 4.96
C ALA A 23 3.96 -4.21 5.13
N LEU A 24 4.58 -4.29 6.31
CA LEU A 24 5.46 -5.37 6.71
C LEU A 24 4.77 -6.16 7.83
N ILE A 25 4.51 -7.44 7.58
CA ILE A 25 3.92 -8.34 8.58
C ILE A 25 4.94 -9.43 8.89
N GLU A 26 5.38 -9.47 10.14
CA GLU A 26 6.15 -10.59 10.67
C GLU A 26 5.19 -11.59 11.31
N VAL A 27 5.27 -12.84 10.89
CA VAL A 27 4.49 -13.95 11.43
C VAL A 27 5.43 -14.89 12.14
N GLN A 28 5.10 -15.20 13.39
CA GLN A 28 5.71 -16.29 14.12
C GLN A 28 4.61 -17.25 14.58
N ALA A 29 4.71 -18.52 14.17
CA ALA A 29 3.78 -19.57 14.55
C ALA A 29 4.56 -20.74 15.15
N THR A 30 4.06 -21.30 16.25
CA THR A 30 4.67 -22.47 16.88
C THR A 30 3.61 -23.56 17.07
N ASN A 31 3.89 -24.75 16.58
CA ASN A 31 3.02 -25.92 16.73
C ASN A 31 3.88 -27.19 16.96
N GLN A 32 3.53 -27.97 17.99
CA GLN A 32 4.20 -29.22 18.37
C GLN A 32 5.74 -29.11 18.39
N GLY A 33 6.26 -28.02 18.96
CA GLY A 33 7.70 -27.76 19.07
C GLY A 33 8.39 -27.30 17.77
N THR A 34 7.66 -27.19 16.65
CA THR A 34 8.14 -26.58 15.42
C THR A 34 7.74 -25.10 15.40
N THR A 35 8.70 -24.21 15.13
CA THR A 35 8.45 -22.78 14.95
C THR A 35 8.69 -22.39 13.50
N TYR A 36 7.72 -21.69 12.91
CA TYR A 36 7.83 -21.00 11.63
C TYR A 36 7.91 -19.50 11.87
N THR A 37 8.80 -18.84 11.15
CA THR A 37 8.88 -17.38 11.08
C THR A 37 8.88 -16.96 9.62
N GLY A 38 8.01 -16.02 9.26
CA GLY A 38 7.90 -15.47 7.91
C GLY A 38 7.73 -13.96 7.95
N THR A 39 8.15 -13.30 6.88
CA THR A 39 7.95 -11.87 6.71
C THR A 39 7.26 -11.62 5.37
N TYR A 40 6.10 -10.97 5.43
CA TYR A 40 5.26 -10.70 4.28
C TYR A 40 5.18 -9.19 4.04
N THR A 41 5.61 -8.77 2.86
CA THR A 41 5.62 -7.36 2.47
C THR A 41 4.56 -7.13 1.39
N SER A 42 3.70 -6.13 1.60
CA SER A 42 2.88 -5.54 0.54
C SER A 42 3.30 -4.10 0.29
N ARG A 43 3.30 -3.68 -0.97
CA ARG A 43 3.75 -2.35 -1.40
C ARG A 43 2.72 -1.74 -2.33
N ARG A 44 2.50 -0.44 -2.18
CA ARG A 44 1.64 0.35 -3.07
C ARG A 44 2.24 1.73 -3.29
N THR A 45 2.39 2.09 -4.56
CA THR A 45 2.62 3.48 -4.97
C THR A 45 1.29 4.08 -5.39
N GLN A 46 0.90 5.20 -4.78
CA GLN A 46 -0.33 5.91 -5.08
C GLN A 46 0.00 7.32 -5.52
N SER A 47 -0.26 7.61 -6.80
CA SER A 47 -0.19 8.97 -7.33
C SER A 47 -1.56 9.66 -7.18
N TYR A 48 -1.58 10.95 -6.84
CA TYR A 48 -2.81 11.71 -6.64
C TYR A 48 -2.64 13.16 -7.11
N ALA A 49 -3.64 13.64 -7.85
CA ALA A 49 -3.75 15.04 -8.29
C ALA A 49 -4.39 15.94 -7.22
N VAL A 50 -5.13 15.35 -6.28
CA VAL A 50 -5.78 16.01 -5.15
C VAL A 50 -5.56 15.13 -3.93
N ARG A 51 -5.19 15.74 -2.80
CA ARG A 51 -4.94 15.03 -1.54
C ARG A 51 -6.13 14.12 -1.17
N PRO A 52 -5.91 12.82 -0.92
CA PRO A 52 -6.98 11.91 -0.56
C PRO A 52 -7.62 12.26 0.79
N SER A 53 -8.92 11.98 0.92
CA SER A 53 -9.64 12.14 2.19
C SER A 53 -9.18 11.11 3.22
N ARG A 54 -9.52 11.34 4.50
CA ARG A 54 -9.24 10.39 5.59
C ARG A 54 -9.85 9.01 5.32
N ASP A 55 -11.07 8.96 4.79
CA ASP A 55 -11.73 7.69 4.47
C ASP A 55 -11.06 6.97 3.29
N ALA A 56 -10.62 7.71 2.27
CA ALA A 56 -9.84 7.13 1.18
C ALA A 56 -8.52 6.54 1.69
N ASN A 57 -7.80 7.27 2.54
CA ASN A 57 -6.56 6.77 3.18
C ASN A 57 -6.80 5.52 4.02
N ARG A 58 -7.90 5.49 4.80
CA ARG A 58 -8.26 4.32 5.61
C ARG A 58 -8.54 3.09 4.75
N ARG A 59 -9.27 3.24 3.63
CA ARG A 59 -9.52 2.12 2.71
C ARG A 59 -8.22 1.61 2.09
N MET A 60 -7.36 2.52 1.61
CA MET A 60 -6.07 2.14 1.03
C MET A 60 -5.18 1.38 2.02
N LEU A 61 -5.13 1.82 3.28
CA LEU A 61 -4.37 1.13 4.32
C LEU A 61 -4.96 -0.26 4.62
N ASN A 62 -6.28 -0.36 4.73
CA ASN A 62 -6.95 -1.63 4.97
C ASN A 62 -6.71 -2.63 3.83
N GLU A 63 -6.77 -2.18 2.57
CA GLU A 63 -6.47 -3.00 1.40
C GLU A 63 -5.02 -3.49 1.43
N LEU A 64 -4.07 -2.60 1.74
CA LEU A 64 -2.64 -2.95 1.81
C LEU A 64 -2.35 -4.01 2.88
N ILE A 65 -2.95 -3.84 4.06
CA ILE A 65 -2.80 -4.80 5.17
C ILE A 65 -3.49 -6.12 4.84
N ALA A 66 -4.72 -6.08 4.29
CA ALA A 66 -5.44 -7.28 3.90
C ALA A 66 -4.64 -8.11 2.88
N ASP A 67 -4.05 -7.44 1.88
CA ASP A 67 -3.21 -8.09 0.87
C ASP A 67 -1.92 -8.69 1.48
N ALA A 68 -1.32 -8.05 2.49
CA ALA A 68 -0.19 -8.65 3.22
C ALA A 68 -0.62 -9.87 4.06
N LEU A 69 -1.80 -9.82 4.70
CA LEU A 69 -2.36 -10.94 5.46
C LEU A 69 -2.75 -12.11 4.55
N ASP A 70 -3.38 -11.84 3.41
CA ASP A 70 -3.76 -12.86 2.43
C ASP A 70 -2.53 -13.63 1.94
N ARG A 71 -1.41 -12.95 1.71
CA ARG A 71 -0.13 -13.62 1.40
C ARG A 71 0.37 -14.49 2.54
N ALA A 72 0.28 -13.99 3.77
CA ALA A 72 0.68 -14.75 4.94
C ALA A 72 -0.12 -16.06 5.06
N PHE A 73 -1.44 -15.97 5.01
CA PHE A 73 -2.30 -17.15 5.14
C PHE A 73 -2.32 -18.06 3.91
N SER A 74 -1.91 -17.56 2.74
CA SER A 74 -1.73 -18.37 1.54
C SER A 74 -0.39 -19.11 1.52
N ASP A 75 0.50 -18.87 2.49
CA ASP A 75 1.79 -19.56 2.58
C ASP A 75 1.58 -21.05 2.93
N PRO A 76 1.95 -21.99 2.04
CA PRO A 76 1.76 -23.41 2.27
C PRO A 76 2.54 -23.96 3.47
N GLU A 77 3.70 -23.38 3.82
CA GLU A 77 4.48 -23.84 4.96
C GLU A 77 3.84 -23.43 6.27
N LEU A 78 3.40 -22.16 6.36
CA LEU A 78 2.62 -21.68 7.49
C LEU A 78 1.32 -22.49 7.62
N ALA A 79 0.58 -22.68 6.52
CA ALA A 79 -0.67 -23.44 6.52
C ALA A 79 -0.44 -24.90 6.97
N ARG A 80 0.62 -25.56 6.49
CA ARG A 80 0.99 -26.92 6.93
C ARG A 80 1.36 -26.96 8.40
N LEU A 81 2.06 -25.95 8.93
CA LEU A 81 2.38 -25.90 10.36
C LEU A 81 1.09 -25.73 11.18
N LEU A 82 0.17 -24.88 10.74
CA LEU A 82 -1.09 -24.61 11.43
C LEU A 82 -2.09 -25.78 11.34
N ALA A 83 -2.00 -26.61 10.30
CA ALA A 83 -2.89 -27.76 10.09
C ALA A 83 -2.47 -29.04 10.84
N ARG A 84 -1.32 -29.03 11.51
CA ARG A 84 -0.81 -30.16 12.33
C ARG A 84 -1.43 -30.18 13.72
#